data_AF-A0A948T2Q7-F1
#
_entry.id   AF-A0A948T2Q7-F1
#
_cell.length_a   1.000
_cell.length_b   1.000
_cell.length_c   1.000
_cell.angle_alpha   90.00
_cell.angle_beta   90.00
_cell.angle_gamma   90.00
#
_symmetry.space_group_name_H-M   'P 1'
#
loop_
_entity.id
_entity.type
_entity.pdbx_description
1 polymer ?
#
loop_
_entity_poly.entity_id
_entity_poly.type
_entity_poly.pdbx_seq_one_letter_code
_entity_poly.pdbx_strand_id
1 'polypeptide(L)'
;QEMEDCLDEYIQKEGGAGDIAKLYSVVLQVLRYIESKQEMFTILLGNKGDLSLQEDILAALADKLLPQNFKEAGSKALLQKFIFISNGSFGMIYYWLMAEHKEPIEELAKQITSMALAVARDKTR
;
A
#
# COMPACT_ATOMS: atom_id res chain seq x y z
N GLN A 1 -12.96 -13.43 -13.11
CA GLN A 1 -12.94 -14.87 -12.75
C GLN A 1 -11.72 -15.25 -11.92
N GLU A 2 -10.61 -15.79 -12.45
CA GLU A 2 -9.53 -16.37 -11.60
C GLU A 2 -8.94 -15.41 -10.55
N MET A 3 -8.81 -14.12 -10.90
CA MET A 3 -8.33 -13.08 -9.99
C MET A 3 -9.33 -12.73 -8.88
N GLU A 4 -10.63 -12.78 -9.18
CA GLU A 4 -11.71 -12.54 -8.21
C GLU A 4 -11.80 -13.70 -7.22
N ASP A 5 -11.66 -14.94 -7.71
CA ASP A 5 -11.67 -16.13 -6.88
C ASP A 5 -10.48 -16.17 -5.90
N CYS A 6 -9.27 -15.78 -6.34
CA CYS A 6 -8.09 -15.63 -5.48
C CYS A 6 -8.26 -14.51 -4.42
N LEU A 7 -8.94 -13.42 -4.79
CA LEU A 7 -9.23 -12.33 -3.88
C LEU A 7 -10.23 -12.74 -2.81
N ASP A 8 -11.27 -13.47 -3.20
CA ASP A 8 -12.28 -13.98 -2.28
C ASP A 8 -11.70 -14.98 -1.27
N GLU A 9 -10.80 -15.87 -1.72
CA GLU A 9 -10.11 -16.80 -0.83
C GLU A 9 -9.17 -16.08 0.17
N TYR A 10 -8.46 -15.05 -0.30
CA TYR A 10 -7.63 -14.19 0.54
C TYR A 10 -8.44 -13.38 1.56
N ILE A 11 -9.55 -12.80 1.11
CA ILE A 11 -10.51 -12.06 1.92
C ILE A 11 -11.12 -12.94 3.02
N GLN A 12 -11.46 -14.18 2.70
CA GLN A 12 -12.01 -15.14 3.66
C GLN A 12 -10.98 -15.56 4.70
N LYS A 13 -9.71 -15.71 4.31
CA LYS A 13 -8.60 -16.03 5.21
C LYS A 13 -8.30 -14.91 6.20
N GLU A 14 -8.43 -13.66 5.75
CA GLU A 14 -8.05 -12.49 6.53
C GLU A 14 -9.23 -11.85 7.30
N GLY A 15 -10.50 -12.13 6.98
CA GLY A 15 -11.62 -11.80 7.89
C GLY A 15 -12.11 -10.35 7.85
N GLY A 16 -12.47 -9.88 6.65
CA GLY A 16 -13.23 -8.63 6.47
C GLY A 16 -13.38 -8.24 4.99
N ALA A 17 -14.46 -8.68 4.35
CA ALA A 17 -14.60 -8.61 2.89
C ALA A 17 -14.65 -7.21 2.27
N GLY A 18 -15.19 -6.22 2.99
CA GLY A 18 -15.36 -4.86 2.45
C GLY A 18 -14.07 -4.05 2.39
N ASP A 19 -13.32 -3.99 3.50
CA ASP A 19 -12.16 -3.10 3.63
C ASP A 19 -10.91 -3.68 2.97
N ILE A 20 -10.77 -5.01 2.95
CA ILE A 20 -9.63 -5.71 2.34
C ILE A 20 -9.67 -5.62 0.81
N ALA A 21 -10.82 -5.91 0.20
CA ALA A 21 -11.00 -5.81 -1.25
C ALA A 21 -10.74 -4.37 -1.74
N LYS A 22 -11.20 -3.39 -0.96
CA LYS A 22 -10.99 -1.97 -1.26
C LYS A 22 -9.52 -1.57 -1.12
N LEU A 23 -8.85 -1.99 -0.06
CA LEU A 23 -7.42 -1.74 0.16
C LEU A 23 -6.57 -2.32 -0.96
N TYR A 24 -6.77 -3.60 -1.27
CA TYR A 24 -6.07 -4.27 -2.36
C TYR A 24 -6.29 -3.55 -3.70
N SER A 25 -7.53 -3.20 -4.03
CA SER A 25 -7.85 -2.50 -5.29
C SER A 25 -7.14 -1.15 -5.38
N VAL A 26 -7.09 -0.40 -4.29
CA VAL A 26 -6.36 0.88 -4.24
C VAL A 26 -4.86 0.68 -4.43
N VAL A 27 -4.26 -0.25 -3.71
CA VAL A 27 -2.82 -0.56 -3.82
C VAL A 27 -2.47 -1.00 -5.23
N LEU A 28 -3.27 -1.90 -5.82
CA LEU A 28 -3.07 -2.38 -7.19
C LEU A 28 -3.20 -1.25 -8.22
N GLN A 29 -4.14 -0.33 -8.06
CA GLN A 29 -4.27 0.82 -8.96
C GLN A 29 -3.06 1.76 -8.88
N VAL A 30 -2.52 1.99 -7.68
CA VAL A 30 -1.27 2.76 -7.50
C VAL A 30 -0.11 2.05 -8.19
N LEU A 31 0.05 0.74 -8.00
CA LEU A 31 1.10 -0.05 -8.63
C LEU A 31 1.00 -0.04 -10.16
N ARG A 32 -0.20 -0.21 -10.72
CA ARG A 32 -0.45 -0.10 -12.17
C ARG A 32 -0.04 1.27 -12.71
N TYR A 33 -0.36 2.33 -11.99
CA TYR A 33 0.02 3.68 -12.39
C TYR A 33 1.55 3.86 -12.37
N ILE A 34 2.22 3.36 -11.33
CA ILE A 34 3.68 3.40 -11.21
C ILE A 34 4.34 2.58 -12.32
N GLU A 35 3.87 1.36 -12.58
CA GLU A 35 4.36 0.48 -13.65
C GLU A 35 4.20 1.13 -15.03
N SER A 36 3.04 1.75 -15.31
CA SER A 36 2.79 2.45 -16.58
C SER A 36 3.76 3.62 -16.85
N LYS A 37 4.44 4.11 -15.81
CA LYS A 37 5.41 5.22 -15.86
C LYS A 37 6.73 4.83 -15.20
N GLN A 38 7.10 3.56 -15.28
CA GLN A 38 8.21 2.98 -14.50
C GLN A 38 9.50 3.78 -14.65
N GLU A 39 9.92 4.11 -15.86
CA GLU A 39 11.16 4.87 -16.12
C GLU A 39 11.15 6.24 -15.42
N MET A 40 10.04 6.97 -15.50
CA MET A 40 9.85 8.24 -14.82
C MET A 40 10.00 8.07 -13.30
N PHE A 41 9.33 7.09 -12.71
CA PHE A 41 9.43 6.83 -11.28
C PHE A 41 10.83 6.35 -10.86
N THR A 42 11.50 5.52 -11.67
CA THR A 42 12.87 5.07 -11.40
C THR A 42 13.84 6.24 -11.41
N ILE A 43 13.69 7.19 -12.34
CA ILE A 43 14.51 8.40 -12.40
C ILE A 43 14.24 9.29 -11.19
N LEU A 44 12.96 9.56 -10.90
CA LEU A 44 12.58 10.49 -9.83
C LEU A 44 12.89 9.95 -8.42
N LEU A 45 12.84 8.63 -8.23
CA LEU A 45 13.11 7.97 -6.95
C LEU A 45 14.55 7.42 -6.82
N GLY A 46 15.36 7.46 -7.89
CA GLY A 46 16.72 6.91 -7.91
C GLY A 46 17.76 7.67 -7.07
N ASN A 47 19.05 7.51 -7.36
CA ASN A 47 20.22 7.93 -6.53
C ASN A 47 20.31 9.41 -6.05
N LYS A 48 19.35 10.27 -6.39
CA LYS A 48 19.17 11.64 -5.85
C LYS A 48 17.70 11.93 -5.56
N GLY A 49 16.97 10.92 -5.07
CA GLY A 49 15.51 10.87 -5.01
C GLY A 49 14.91 12.15 -4.47
N ASP A 50 13.94 12.66 -5.21
CA ASP A 50 13.20 13.84 -4.81
C ASP A 50 12.34 13.47 -3.59
N LEU A 51 12.80 13.90 -2.41
CA LEU A 51 12.08 13.68 -1.14
C LEU A 51 10.65 14.22 -1.21
N SER A 52 10.40 15.27 -2.00
CA SER A 52 9.05 15.80 -2.17
C SER A 52 8.14 14.84 -2.94
N LEU A 53 8.68 14.09 -3.91
CA LEU A 53 7.91 13.06 -4.61
C LEU A 53 7.57 11.88 -3.69
N GLN A 54 8.51 11.47 -2.84
CA GLN A 54 8.22 10.47 -1.82
C GLN A 54 7.10 10.93 -0.89
N GLU A 55 7.15 12.19 -0.43
CA GLU A 55 6.10 12.80 0.39
C GLU A 55 4.75 12.85 -0.34
N ASP A 56 4.72 13.20 -1.64
CA ASP A 56 3.51 13.24 -2.46
C ASP A 56 2.88 11.84 -2.64
N ILE A 57 3.70 10.81 -2.88
CA ILE A 57 3.24 9.42 -2.99
C ILE A 57 2.66 8.96 -1.64
N LEU A 58 3.35 9.27 -0.54
CA LEU A 58 2.89 8.94 0.80
C LEU A 58 1.58 9.67 1.15
N ALA A 59 1.44 10.94 0.75
CA ALA A 59 0.23 11.74 0.95
C ALA A 59 -0.95 11.21 0.09
N ALA A 60 -0.70 10.82 -1.15
CA ALA A 60 -1.72 10.21 -2.01
C ALA A 60 -2.20 8.86 -1.47
N LEU A 61 -1.26 8.03 -0.98
CA LEU A 61 -1.58 6.80 -0.25
C LEU A 61 -2.37 7.13 1.02
N ALA A 62 -1.95 8.14 1.78
CA ALA A 62 -2.66 8.58 2.98
C ALA A 62 -4.12 8.93 2.70
N ASP A 63 -4.37 9.79 1.73
CA ASP A 63 -5.71 10.26 1.39
C ASP A 63 -6.64 9.13 0.91
N LYS A 64 -6.07 8.09 0.29
CA LYS A 64 -6.85 6.94 -0.21
C LYS A 64 -7.05 5.86 0.84
N LEU A 65 -6.10 5.70 1.76
CA LEU A 65 -6.09 4.66 2.79
C LEU A 65 -6.75 5.12 4.09
N LEU A 66 -6.79 6.43 4.36
CA LEU A 66 -7.43 6.99 5.53
C LEU A 66 -8.92 7.25 5.29
N PRO A 67 -9.81 6.69 6.12
CA PRO A 67 -11.19 7.21 6.21
C PRO A 67 -11.14 8.70 6.52
N GLN A 68 -12.00 9.54 5.92
CA GLN A 68 -12.00 11.00 6.15
C GLN A 68 -12.13 11.38 7.64
N ASN A 69 -12.71 10.48 8.42
CA ASN A 69 -12.92 10.50 9.87
C ASN A 69 -11.65 10.17 10.70
N PHE A 70 -10.50 9.89 10.07
CA PHE A 70 -9.23 9.63 10.78
C PHE A 70 -8.67 10.88 11.48
N LYS A 71 -8.90 12.07 10.90
CA LYS A 71 -8.51 13.36 11.52
C LYS A 71 -9.23 13.63 12.84
N GLU A 72 -10.38 13.00 13.09
CA GLU A 72 -11.19 13.22 14.29
C GLU A 72 -10.79 12.30 15.45
N ALA A 73 -10.07 11.20 15.18
CA ALA A 73 -9.89 10.14 16.18
C ALA A 73 -8.86 10.45 17.29
N GLY A 74 -8.00 11.47 17.14
CA GLY A 74 -7.05 11.94 18.16
C GLY A 74 -6.06 10.89 18.73
N SER A 75 -6.06 9.66 18.21
CA SER A 75 -5.33 8.53 18.78
C SER A 75 -3.92 8.45 18.19
N LYS A 76 -2.93 8.77 19.02
CA LYS A 76 -1.50 8.63 18.70
C LYS A 76 -1.14 7.24 18.18
N ALA A 77 -1.76 6.18 18.74
CA ALA A 77 -1.50 4.80 18.32
C ALA A 77 -2.01 4.52 16.90
N LEU A 78 -3.19 5.05 16.53
CA LEU A 78 -3.69 4.94 15.16
C LEU A 78 -2.78 5.70 14.18
N LEU A 79 -2.34 6.90 14.55
CA LEU A 79 -1.41 7.69 13.72
C LEU A 79 -0.08 6.95 13.50
N GLN A 80 0.47 6.31 14.54
CA GLN A 80 1.70 5.53 14.43
C GLN A 80 1.54 4.31 13.51
N LYS A 81 0.42 3.58 13.62
CA LYS A 81 0.10 2.49 12.69
C LYS A 81 0.00 2.98 11.26
N PHE A 82 -0.64 4.12 11.04
CA PHE A 82 -0.77 4.70 9.72
C PHE A 82 0.59 5.07 9.12
N ILE A 83 1.44 5.78 9.89
CA ILE A 83 2.81 6.11 9.47
C ILE A 83 3.59 4.84 9.10
N PHE A 84 3.44 3.77 9.90
CA PHE A 84 4.09 2.49 9.63
C PHE A 84 3.60 1.86 8.32
N ILE A 85 2.27 1.78 8.12
CA ILE A 85 1.65 1.20 6.93
C ILE A 85 2.08 1.96 5.67
N SER A 86 2.01 3.29 5.67
CA SER A 86 2.36 4.11 4.50
C SER A 86 3.84 4.00 4.15
N ASN A 87 4.74 4.12 5.12
CA ASN A 87 6.17 4.00 4.88
C ASN A 87 6.57 2.58 4.48
N GLY A 88 5.97 1.56 5.10
CA GLY A 88 6.20 0.16 4.74
C GLY A 88 5.75 -0.13 3.30
N SER A 89 4.55 0.33 2.94
CA SER A 89 4.02 0.21 1.57
C SER A 89 4.94 0.87 0.56
N PHE A 90 5.37 2.12 0.82
CA PHE A 90 6.31 2.82 -0.06
C PHE A 90 7.66 2.08 -0.17
N GLY A 91 8.21 1.58 0.94
CA GLY A 91 9.47 0.83 0.94
C GLY A 91 9.41 -0.42 0.05
N MET A 92 8.29 -1.14 0.08
CA MET A 92 8.06 -2.31 -0.78
C MET A 92 7.95 -1.91 -2.26
N ILE A 93 7.20 -0.84 -2.56
CA ILE A 93 7.07 -0.30 -3.92
C ILE A 93 8.43 0.15 -4.45
N TYR A 94 9.21 0.88 -3.64
CA TYR A 94 10.54 1.35 -3.99
C TYR A 94 11.48 0.18 -4.27
N TYR A 95 11.50 -0.83 -3.39
CA TYR A 95 12.31 -2.02 -3.59
C TYR A 95 11.95 -2.74 -4.90
N TRP A 96 10.65 -2.96 -5.14
CA TRP A 96 10.16 -3.54 -6.38
C TRP A 96 10.56 -2.71 -7.61
N LEU A 97 10.49 -1.38 -7.50
CA LEU A 97 10.82 -0.48 -8.61
C LEU A 97 12.30 -0.57 -9.01
N MET A 98 13.18 -0.71 -8.02
CA MET A 98 14.64 -0.75 -8.20
C MET A 98 15.21 -2.16 -8.42
N ALA A 99 14.42 -3.21 -8.16
CA ALA A 99 14.85 -4.59 -8.35
C ALA A 99 15.05 -4.96 -9.83
N GLU A 100 16.09 -5.75 -10.12
CA GLU A 100 16.37 -6.29 -11.46
C GLU A 100 15.34 -7.36 -11.88
N HIS A 101 14.82 -8.11 -10.92
CA HIS A 101 13.77 -9.12 -11.11
C HIS A 101 12.55 -8.76 -10.29
N LYS A 102 11.45 -8.49 -10.98
CA LYS A 102 10.21 -8.00 -10.39
C LYS A 102 9.19 -9.12 -10.37
N GLU A 103 8.57 -9.32 -9.22
CA GLU A 103 7.33 -10.09 -9.14
C GLU A 103 6.18 -9.34 -9.85
N PRO A 104 5.10 -10.03 -10.25
CA PRO A 104 3.90 -9.37 -10.77
C PRO A 104 3.34 -8.36 -9.76
N ILE A 105 2.83 -7.23 -10.25
CA ILE A 105 2.27 -6.17 -9.40
C ILE A 105 1.07 -6.65 -8.57
N GLU A 106 0.34 -7.67 -9.04
CA GLU A 106 -0.73 -8.33 -8.28
C GLU A 106 -0.20 -9.01 -7.02
N GLU A 107 0.96 -9.68 -7.10
CA GLU A 107 1.57 -10.34 -5.94
C GLU A 107 2.11 -9.32 -4.94
N LEU A 108 2.76 -8.25 -5.44
CA LEU A 108 3.18 -7.15 -4.59
C LEU A 108 1.98 -6.47 -3.89
N ALA A 109 0.87 -6.26 -4.61
CA ALA A 109 -0.35 -5.68 -4.05
C ALA A 109 -0.94 -6.56 -2.94
N LYS A 110 -0.94 -7.88 -3.11
CA LYS A 110 -1.36 -8.85 -2.08
C LYS A 110 -0.48 -8.73 -0.84
N GLN A 111 0.84 -8.68 -1.01
CA GLN A 111 1.77 -8.61 0.13
C GLN A 111 1.61 -7.31 0.92
N ILE A 112 1.57 -6.16 0.24
CA ILE A 112 1.36 -4.85 0.88
C ILE A 112 0.03 -4.84 1.66
N THR A 113 -1.05 -5.33 1.04
CA THR A 113 -2.37 -5.43 1.68
C THR A 113 -2.32 -6.28 2.93
N SER A 114 -1.63 -7.43 2.87
CA SER A 114 -1.47 -8.36 4.00
C SER A 114 -0.76 -7.72 5.19
N MET A 115 0.36 -7.07 4.94
CA MET A 115 1.12 -6.41 5.99
C MET A 115 0.35 -5.25 6.60
N ALA A 116 -0.33 -4.45 5.76
CA ALA A 116 -1.15 -3.34 6.24
C ALA A 116 -2.28 -3.81 7.17
N LEU A 117 -2.95 -4.92 6.84
CA LEU A 117 -4.00 -5.49 7.67
C LEU A 117 -3.46 -6.08 8.98
N ALA A 118 -2.33 -6.77 8.94
CA ALA A 118 -1.70 -7.32 10.14
C ALA A 118 -1.41 -6.21 11.16
N VAL A 119 -0.87 -5.08 10.71
CA VAL A 119 -0.58 -3.90 11.55
C VAL A 119 -1.87 -3.23 12.05
N ALA A 120 -2.89 -3.12 11.18
CA ALA A 120 -4.16 -2.54 11.56
C ALA A 120 -4.87 -3.34 12.66
N ARG A 121 -4.87 -4.68 12.55
CA ARG A 121 -5.52 -5.61 13.49
C ARG A 121 -4.82 -5.79 14.82
N ASP A 122 -3.56 -5.39 14.93
CA ASP A 122 -2.81 -5.54 16.17
C ASP A 122 -3.44 -4.67 17.27
N LYS A 123 -4.33 -5.25 18.07
CA LYS A 123 -4.94 -4.56 19.21
C LYS A 123 -3.82 -4.39 20.22
N THR A 124 -3.29 -3.17 20.32
CA THR A 124 -2.43 -2.76 21.44
C THR A 124 -3.04 -3.29 22.73
N ARG A 125 -2.31 -4.24 23.31
CA ARG A 125 -2.69 -5.05 24.46
C ARG A 125 -2.61 -4.24 25.75
#